data_AF-A0A955WZ53-F1
#
_entry.id   AF-A0A955WZ53-F1
#
_cell.length_a   1.000
_cell.length_b   1.000
_cell.length_c   1.000
_cell.angle_alpha   90.00
_cell.angle_beta   90.00
_cell.angle_gamma   90.00
#
_symmetry.space_group_name_H-M   'P 1'
#
loop_
_entity.id
_entity.type
_entity.pdbx_description
1 polymer ?
#
loop_
_entity_poly.entity_id
_entity_poly.type
_entity_poly.pdbx_seq_one_letter_code
_entity_poly.pdbx_strand_id
1 'polypeptide(L)' 'LGLALFQTSREYGVIEGVAFAAGAGVGLTLALVLMAGLREEAELSTIPGIVRGTAMNLIIAGLLSLGFMGFAGLFGQAA' A
#
# COMPACT_ATOMS: atom_id res chain seq x y z
N LEU A 1 0.69 12.10 -6.58
CA LEU A 1 -0.11 13.34 -6.51
C LEU A 1 -0.65 13.63 -5.11
N GLY A 2 -1.35 12.69 -4.44
CA GLY A 2 -1.88 12.93 -3.08
C GLY A 2 -0.84 13.34 -2.03
N LEU A 3 0.37 12.78 -2.08
CA LEU A 3 1.48 13.11 -1.17
C LEU A 3 1.90 14.59 -1.26
N ALA A 4 1.88 15.18 -2.46
CA ALA A 4 2.22 16.58 -2.69
C ALA A 4 1.15 17.54 -2.15
N LEU A 5 -0.13 17.11 -2.18
CA LEU A 5 -1.22 17.86 -1.55
C LEU A 5 -1.10 17.81 -0.03
N PHE A 6 -0.86 16.63 0.55
CA PHE A 6 -0.61 16.50 2.00
C PHE A 6 0.60 17.30 2.47
N GLN A 7 1.66 17.35 1.68
CA GLN A 7 2.84 18.17 1.94
C GLN A 7 2.49 19.66 2.06
N THR A 8 1.70 20.17 1.11
CA THR A 8 1.29 21.57 1.06
C THR A 8 0.28 21.90 2.17
N SER A 9 -0.66 21.00 2.47
CA SER A 9 -1.67 21.21 3.53
C SER A 9 -1.13 21.18 4.95
N ARG A 10 0.09 20.65 5.17
CA ARG A 10 0.71 20.50 6.49
C ARG A 10 1.91 21.42 6.71
N GLU A 11 2.15 22.35 5.78
CA GLU A 11 3.25 23.34 5.79
C GLU A 11 4.63 22.73 6.11
N TYR A 12 4.93 21.55 5.55
CA TYR A 12 6.24 20.94 5.76
C TYR A 12 7.36 21.75 5.10
N GLY A 13 8.46 21.93 5.82
CA GLY A 13 9.69 22.47 5.25
C GLY A 13 10.31 21.51 4.22
N VAL A 14 11.25 22.00 3.40
CA VAL A 14 11.88 21.21 2.31
C VAL A 14 12.50 19.89 2.80
N ILE A 15 13.17 19.91 3.95
CA ILE A 15 13.84 18.72 4.51
C ILE A 15 12.82 17.69 5.02
N GLU A 16 11.79 18.15 5.74
CA GLU A 16 10.73 17.29 6.27
C GLU A 16 9.88 16.71 5.13
N GLY A 17 9.72 17.49 4.05
CA GLY A 17 9.05 17.05 2.84
C GLY A 17 9.75 15.96 2.07
N VAL A 18 11.07 16.05 1.95
CA VAL A 18 11.89 14.98 1.34
C VAL A 18 11.84 13.71 2.18
N ALA A 19 11.94 13.81 3.51
CA ALA A 19 11.85 12.65 4.40
C ALA A 19 10.46 11.98 4.32
N PHE A 20 9.39 12.76 4.33
CA PHE A 20 8.03 12.26 4.17
C PHE A 20 7.80 11.60 2.80
N ALA A 21 8.27 12.24 1.71
CA ALA A 21 8.14 11.69 0.36
C ALA A 21 8.97 10.41 0.19
N ALA A 22 10.15 10.32 0.80
CA ALA A 22 10.98 9.12 0.79
C ALA A 22 10.29 7.97 1.53
N GLY A 23 9.78 8.21 2.75
CA GLY A 23 9.03 7.20 3.51
C GLY A 23 7.77 6.72 2.78
N ALA A 24 6.99 7.66 2.24
CA ALA A 24 5.80 7.34 1.45
C ALA A 24 6.12 6.60 0.15
N GLY A 25 7.23 6.95 -0.51
CA GLY A 25 7.72 6.26 -1.71
C GLY A 25 8.10 4.82 -1.41
N VAL A 26 8.91 4.59 -0.38
CA VAL A 26 9.31 3.24 0.05
C VAL A 26 8.10 2.38 0.42
N GLY A 27 7.15 2.93 1.17
CA GLY A 27 5.92 2.22 1.53
C GLY A 27 5.07 1.84 0.31
N LEU A 28 4.95 2.75 -0.67
CA LEU A 28 4.26 2.45 -1.93
C LEU A 28 4.97 1.36 -2.72
N THR A 29 6.30 1.42 -2.85
CA THR A 29 7.07 0.39 -3.55
C THR A 29 6.90 -0.98 -2.89
N LEU A 30 6.94 -1.04 -1.56
CA LEU A 30 6.68 -2.27 -0.81
C LEU A 30 5.28 -2.84 -1.13
N ALA A 31 4.25 -2.00 -1.11
CA ALA A 31 2.89 -2.40 -1.44
C ALA A 31 2.76 -2.96 -2.87
N LEU A 32 3.44 -2.34 -3.84
CA LEU A 32 3.44 -2.78 -5.23
C LEU A 32 4.16 -4.12 -5.42
N VAL A 33 5.31 -4.31 -4.75
CA VAL A 33 6.06 -5.59 -4.81
C VAL A 33 5.24 -6.72 -4.20
N LEU A 34 4.59 -6.48 -3.06
CA LEU A 34 3.71 -7.47 -2.43
C LEU A 34 2.53 -7.82 -3.35
N MET A 35 1.83 -6.82 -3.91
CA MET A 35 0.76 -7.03 -4.88
C MET A 35 1.22 -7.86 -6.08
N ALA A 36 2.42 -7.59 -6.61
CA ALA A 36 2.97 -8.31 -7.75
C ALA A 36 3.27 -9.78 -7.41
N GLY A 37 3.93 -10.05 -6.28
CA GLY A 37 4.27 -11.42 -5.85
C GLY A 37 3.03 -12.26 -5.55
N LEU A 38 2.04 -11.71 -4.83
CA LEU A 38 0.78 -12.39 -4.56
C LEU A 38 -0.01 -12.71 -5.84
N ARG A 39 0.04 -11.81 -6.83
CA ARG A 39 -0.60 -12.02 -8.13
C ARG A 39 0.10 -13.11 -8.94
N GLU A 40 1.42 -13.14 -8.94
CA GLU A 40 2.21 -14.19 -9.60
C GLU A 40 1.88 -15.57 -9.03
N GLU A 41 1.82 -15.69 -7.70
CA GLU A 41 1.46 -16.94 -7.02
C GLU A 41 0.00 -17.36 -7.33
N ALA A 42 -0.92 -16.40 -7.37
CA ALA A 42 -2.31 -16.65 -7.76
C ALA A 42 -2.45 -17.09 -9.23
N GLU A 43 -1.63 -16.59 -10.15
CA GLU A 43 -1.64 -16.99 -11.57
C GLU A 43 -1.12 -18.43 -11.76
N LEU A 44 -0.13 -18.83 -10.96
CA LEU A 44 0.45 -20.18 -10.94
C LEU A 44 -0.48 -21.22 -10.27
N SER A 45 -1.38 -20.78 -9.41
CA SER A 45 -2.38 -21.63 -8.75
C SER A 45 -3.57 -22.00 -9.66
N THR A 46 -4.11 -23.20 -9.48
CA THR A 46 -5.35 -23.67 -10.13
C THR A 46 -6.59 -23.00 -9.54
N ILE A 47 -6.77 -21.72 -9.85
CA ILE A 47 -7.94 -20.93 -9.45
C ILE A 47 -9.09 -21.16 -10.45
N PRO A 48 -10.33 -21.42 -9.99
CA PRO A 48 -11.49 -21.55 -10.86
C PRO A 48 -11.69 -20.29 -11.72
N GLY A 49 -11.95 -20.49 -13.02
CA GLY A 49 -11.93 -19.41 -14.03
C GLY A 49 -12.85 -18.22 -13.75
N ILE A 50 -13.91 -18.40 -12.94
CA ILE A 50 -14.84 -17.34 -12.53
C ILE A 50 -14.16 -16.24 -11.69
N VAL A 51 -13.13 -16.59 -10.92
CA VAL A 51 -12.45 -15.66 -10.00
C VAL A 51 -11.10 -15.17 -10.55
N ARG A 52 -10.68 -15.72 -11.70
CA ARG A 52 -9.36 -15.46 -12.29
C ARG A 52 -9.29 -14.03 -12.85
N GLY A 53 -8.14 -13.37 -12.67
CA GLY A 53 -7.90 -12.01 -13.14
C GLY A 53 -8.36 -10.94 -12.14
N THR A 54 -9.26 -10.05 -12.57
CA THR A 54 -9.62 -8.83 -11.81
C THR A 54 -10.23 -9.13 -10.44
N ALA A 55 -11.09 -10.15 -10.32
CA ALA A 55 -11.72 -10.49 -9.04
C ALA A 55 -10.70 -10.94 -7.99
N MET A 56 -9.75 -11.80 -8.38
CA MET A 56 -8.64 -12.22 -7.50
C MET A 56 -7.76 -11.03 -7.08
N ASN A 57 -7.44 -10.14 -8.03
CA ASN A 57 -6.64 -8.95 -7.71
C ASN A 57 -7.33 -8.04 -6.69
N LEU A 58 -8.66 -7.90 -6.73
CA LEU A 58 -9.40 -7.12 -5.73
C LEU A 58 -9.40 -7.80 -4.35
N ILE A 59 -9.48 -9.13 -4.30
CA ILE A 59 -9.36 -9.89 -3.04
C ILE A 59 -7.97 -9.70 -2.44
N ILE A 60 -6.92 -9.87 -3.25
CA ILE A 60 -5.53 -9.66 -2.82
C ILE A 60 -5.32 -8.23 -2.33
N ALA A 61 -5.82 -7.23 -3.06
CA ALA A 61 -5.75 -5.82 -2.66
C ALA A 61 -6.48 -5.57 -1.33
N GLY A 62 -7.63 -6.20 -1.11
CA GLY A 62 -8.37 -6.13 0.15
C GLY A 62 -7.60 -6.74 1.32
N LEU A 63 -6.99 -7.92 1.14
CA LEU A 63 -6.17 -8.57 2.15
C LEU A 63 -4.91 -7.76 2.49
N LEU A 64 -4.24 -7.20 1.47
CA LEU A 64 -3.10 -6.31 1.69
C LEU A 64 -3.50 -5.02 2.41
N SER A 65 -4.68 -4.46 2.10
CA SER A 65 -5.22 -3.31 2.82
C SER A 65 -5.43 -3.61 4.31
N LEU A 66 -5.96 -4.80 4.64
CA LEU A 66 -6.09 -5.26 6.03
C LEU A 66 -4.73 -5.41 6.71
N GLY A 67 -3.73 -5.98 6.01
CA GLY A 67 -2.36 -6.09 6.51
C GLY A 67 -1.72 -4.73 6.82
N PHE A 68 -1.89 -3.75 5.93
CA PHE A 68 -1.39 -2.40 6.14
C PHE A 68 -2.15 -1.63 7.24
N MET A 69 -3.47 -1.83 7.35
CA MET A 69 -4.25 -1.25 8.45
C MET A 69 -3.77 -1.72 9.83
N GLY A 70 -3.21 -2.94 9.93
CA GLY A 70 -2.58 -3.41 11.17
C GLY A 70 -1.43 -2.51 11.67
N PHE A 71 -0.73 -1.82 10.76
CA PHE A 71 0.33 -0.87 11.11
C PHE A 71 -0.19 0.55 11.40
N ALA A 72 -1.44 0.87 11.04
CA ALA A 72 -1.99 2.21 11.23
C ALA A 72 -2.11 2.61 12.71
N GLY A 73 -2.25 1.65 13.62
CA GLY A 73 -2.31 1.88 15.07
C GLY A 73 -0.95 1.97 15.76
N LEU A 74 0.16 1.65 15.09
CA LEU A 74 1.47 1.46 15.71
C LEU A 74 2.13 2.78 16.16
N PHE A 75 1.68 3.90 15.58
CA PHE A 75 2.13 5.26 15.92
C PHE A 75 0.97 6.14 16.41
N GLY A 76 -0.20 5.54 16.66
CA GLY A 76 -1.33 6.21 17.30
C GLY A 76 -1.08 6.30 18.79
N GLN A 77 -1.22 7.52 19.36
CA GLN A 77 -1.18 7.72 20.80
C GLN A 77 -2.18 6.78 21.47
N ALA A 78 -1.68 5.83 22.25
CA ALA A 78 -2.41 5.30 23.39
C ALA A 78 -2.37 6.40 24.47
N ALA A 79 -3.36 7.29 24.42
CA ALA A 79 -3.72 8.23 25.48
C ALA A 79 -5.24 8.32 25.56
#